data_AF-A0A969Z5S8-F1
#
_entry.id   AF-A0A969Z5S8-F1
#
_cell.length_a   1.000
_cell.length_b   1.000
_cell.length_c   1.000
_cell.angle_alpha   90.00
_cell.angle_beta   90.00
_cell.angle_gamma   90.00
#
_symmetry.space_group_name_H-M   'P 1'
#
loop_
_entity.id
_entity.type
_entity.pdbx_description
1 polymer ?
#
loop_
_entity_poly.entity_id
_entity_poly.type
_entity_poly.pdbx_seq_one_letter_code
_entity_poly.pdbx_strand_id
1 'polypeptide(L)'
;MPYKKMIFCSYKNGQEAKAKVQACSNHKIDLMIEDKNTTNEGTGLGLAITKHLIELMDGNITVQSVYGSGSKFTATIDQRIKKVDAMEEKSDKQVQTVEAEASKTVISNKRVVIIDDNKLNLKVASKLLSNYKIEVIEYDSGQACIEDINNGEKYGLLLADEMMPIMSGTDMMKKLKESGY
;
A
#
# COMPACT_ATOMS: atom_id res chain seq x y z
N MET A 1 -12.43 10.06 20.78
CA MET A 1 -12.76 9.75 19.36
C MET A 1 -13.09 8.27 19.28
N PRO A 2 -14.15 7.85 18.55
CA PRO A 2 -14.51 6.43 18.50
C PRO A 2 -13.47 5.64 17.73
N TYR A 3 -13.09 4.48 18.25
CA TYR A 3 -12.26 3.50 17.56
C TYR A 3 -13.18 2.50 16.86
N LYS A 4 -12.79 2.05 15.66
CA LYS A 4 -13.42 0.91 14.98
C LYS A 4 -12.42 -0.25 14.97
N LYS A 5 -12.91 -1.42 15.37
CA LYS A 5 -12.17 -2.66 15.18
C LYS A 5 -12.20 -3.03 13.71
N MET A 6 -11.04 -2.99 13.05
CA MET A 6 -10.87 -3.53 11.70
C MET A 6 -10.48 -5.00 11.79
N ILE A 7 -11.18 -5.85 11.03
CA ILE A 7 -10.96 -7.30 11.01
C ILE A 7 -10.52 -7.69 9.60
N PHE A 8 -9.32 -8.26 9.50
CA PHE A 8 -8.79 -8.82 8.27
C PHE A 8 -8.79 -10.34 8.37
N CYS A 9 -9.32 -11.00 7.35
CA CYS A 9 -9.42 -12.45 7.33
C CYS A 9 -8.80 -13.02 6.06
N SER A 10 -7.86 -13.96 6.22
CA SER A 10 -7.26 -14.71 5.11
C SER A 10 -7.54 -16.19 5.27
N TYR A 11 -7.81 -16.87 4.14
CA TYR A 11 -8.14 -18.29 4.08
C TYR A 11 -7.18 -19.01 3.14
N LYS A 12 -6.66 -20.15 3.58
CA LYS A 12 -5.85 -21.07 2.76
C LYS A 12 -6.48 -22.45 2.78
N ASN A 13 -6.91 -22.94 1.62
CA ASN A 13 -7.53 -24.27 1.49
C ASN A 13 -6.48 -25.39 1.55
N GLY A 14 -6.87 -26.56 2.09
CA GLY A 14 -6.16 -27.82 1.93
C GLY A 14 -4.84 -28.00 2.72
N GLN A 15 -4.34 -26.99 3.42
CA GLN A 15 -3.16 -27.11 4.27
C GLN A 15 -3.44 -26.60 5.69
N GLU A 16 -3.09 -27.44 6.68
CA GLU A 16 -3.04 -27.03 8.07
C GLU A 16 -1.93 -25.99 8.27
N ALA A 17 -2.23 -24.90 8.96
CA ALA A 17 -1.21 -23.99 9.44
C ALA A 17 -0.41 -24.75 10.50
N LYS A 18 0.90 -24.91 10.27
CA LYS A 18 1.84 -25.44 11.28
C LYS A 18 2.11 -24.41 12.39
N ALA A 19 1.04 -23.89 12.99
CA ALA A 19 1.06 -23.08 14.19
C ALA A 19 0.25 -23.85 15.22
N LYS A 20 0.91 -24.43 16.23
CA LYS A 20 0.20 -25.12 17.31
C LYS A 20 -0.62 -24.09 18.07
N VAL A 21 -1.94 -24.14 17.90
CA VAL A 21 -2.88 -23.46 18.79
C VAL A 21 -2.91 -24.29 20.08
N GLN A 22 -2.01 -23.99 21.02
CA GLN A 22 -2.15 -24.55 22.35
C GLN A 22 -3.29 -23.81 23.04
N ALA A 23 -4.39 -24.52 23.30
CA ALA A 23 -5.48 -24.03 24.11
C ALA A 23 -5.00 -23.84 25.56
N CYS A 24 -4.39 -22.70 25.85
CA CYS A 24 -4.18 -22.26 27.22
C CYS A 24 -5.52 -21.70 27.73
N SER A 25 -6.11 -22.43 28.67
CA SER A 25 -7.19 -21.93 29.51
C SER A 25 -6.75 -20.58 30.10
N ASN A 26 -7.52 -19.53 29.82
CA ASN A 26 -7.32 -18.10 30.15
C ASN A 26 -6.60 -17.24 29.10
N HIS A 27 -7.37 -16.78 28.09
CA HIS A 27 -7.25 -15.48 27.38
C HIS A 27 -5.88 -15.01 26.84
N LYS A 28 -4.84 -15.84 26.81
CA LYS A 28 -3.59 -15.63 26.07
C LYS A 28 -3.35 -16.81 25.15
N ILE A 29 -3.49 -16.57 23.85
CA ILE A 29 -3.04 -17.53 22.83
C ILE A 29 -1.59 -17.15 22.53
N ASP A 30 -0.66 -17.87 23.14
CA ASP A 30 0.74 -17.82 22.73
C ASP A 30 0.87 -18.56 21.41
N LEU A 31 1.04 -17.81 20.33
CA LEU A 31 1.55 -18.34 19.06
C LEU A 31 3.00 -18.82 19.30
N MET A 32 3.15 -20.09 19.66
CA MET A 32 4.43 -20.78 19.65
C MET A 32 4.78 -21.13 18.21
N ILE A 33 5.85 -20.51 17.69
CA ILE A 33 6.43 -20.84 16.40
C ILE A 33 7.38 -22.02 16.64
N GLU A 34 6.97 -23.23 16.25
CA GLU A 34 7.89 -24.38 16.24
C GLU A 34 8.80 -24.27 15.00
N ASP A 35 10.10 -24.01 15.23
CA ASP A 35 11.16 -23.93 14.22
C ASP A 35 11.53 -25.30 13.61
N LYS A 36 10.55 -26.17 13.32
CA LYS A 36 10.85 -27.50 12.75
C LYS A 36 10.02 -27.80 11.51
N ASN A 37 10.75 -27.85 10.39
CA ASN A 37 10.37 -28.22 9.02
C ASN A 37 9.81 -27.11 8.12
N THR A 38 10.78 -26.38 7.56
CA THR A 38 10.85 -25.93 6.17
C THR A 38 10.16 -26.90 5.20
N THR A 39 8.97 -26.53 4.75
CA THR A 39 8.42 -27.06 3.50
C THR A 39 8.67 -25.99 2.43
N ASN A 40 9.84 -26.09 1.81
CA ASN A 40 10.26 -25.68 0.47
C ASN A 40 9.91 -24.30 -0.14
N GLU A 41 9.17 -23.40 0.51
CA GLU A 41 9.11 -21.97 0.10
C GLU A 41 8.88 -21.08 1.33
N GLY A 42 9.91 -20.33 1.74
CA GLY A 42 9.81 -19.30 2.77
C GLY A 42 10.61 -19.57 4.04
N THR A 43 11.18 -18.50 4.61
CA THR A 43 12.08 -18.49 5.77
C THR A 43 11.39 -18.77 7.12
N GLY A 44 10.08 -19.06 7.13
CA GLY A 44 9.28 -19.14 8.36
C GLY A 44 9.02 -17.78 9.05
N LEU A 45 9.64 -16.69 8.56
CA LEU A 45 9.54 -15.36 9.16
C LEU A 45 8.19 -14.67 8.95
N GLY A 46 7.42 -15.08 7.94
CA GLY A 46 6.22 -14.34 7.50
C GLY A 46 5.19 -14.13 8.63
N LEU A 47 4.89 -15.17 9.41
CA LEU A 47 3.92 -15.06 10.50
C LEU A 47 4.50 -14.33 11.72
N ALA A 48 5.80 -14.48 11.99
CA ALA A 48 6.49 -13.76 13.07
C ALA A 48 6.48 -12.24 12.81
N ILE A 49 6.86 -11.83 11.60
CA ILE A 49 6.83 -10.42 11.17
C ILE A 49 5.40 -9.89 11.20
N THR A 50 4.43 -10.65 10.68
CA THR A 50 3.02 -10.24 10.68
C THR A 50 2.49 -10.03 12.09
N LYS A 51 2.78 -10.96 13.01
CA LYS A 51 2.40 -10.84 14.43
C LYS A 51 3.02 -9.59 15.05
N HIS A 52 4.32 -9.38 14.85
CA HIS A 52 5.01 -8.22 15.40
C HIS A 52 4.44 -6.89 14.89
N LEU A 53 4.17 -6.78 13.59
CA LEU A 53 3.56 -5.58 13.01
C LEU A 53 2.16 -5.31 13.58
N ILE A 54 1.35 -6.35 13.77
CA ILE A 54 0.00 -6.21 14.34
C ILE A 54 0.08 -5.80 15.81
N GLU A 55 1.01 -6.35 16.59
CA GLU A 55 1.24 -5.96 17.98
C GLU A 55 1.73 -4.52 18.11
N LEU A 56 2.60 -4.05 17.20
CA LEU A 56 3.02 -2.64 17.12
C LEU A 56 1.85 -1.69 16.81
N MET A 57 0.77 -2.20 16.21
CA MET A 57 -0.46 -1.46 15.93
C MET A 57 -1.51 -1.63 17.04
N ASP A 58 -1.12 -2.10 18.23
CA ASP A 58 -2.01 -2.44 19.35
C ASP A 58 -3.14 -3.42 18.94
N GLY A 59 -2.85 -4.28 17.97
CA GLY A 59 -3.76 -5.26 17.41
C GLY A 59 -3.52 -6.68 17.95
N ASN A 60 -4.29 -7.63 17.43
CA ASN A 60 -4.17 -9.06 17.74
C ASN A 60 -4.40 -9.91 16.49
N ILE A 61 -3.63 -11.00 16.33
CA ILE A 61 -3.82 -12.02 15.30
C ILE A 61 -4.13 -13.40 15.90
N THR A 62 -5.14 -14.07 15.36
CA THR A 62 -5.52 -15.45 15.73
C THR A 62 -5.56 -16.36 14.52
N VAL A 63 -5.36 -17.66 14.73
CA VAL A 63 -5.37 -18.68 13.68
C VAL A 63 -6.30 -19.82 14.08
N GLN A 64 -7.19 -20.20 13.15
CA GLN A 64 -8.04 -21.39 13.25
C GLN A 64 -7.68 -22.31 12.10
N SER A 65 -7.20 -23.50 12.40
CA SER A 65 -6.73 -24.44 11.38
C SER A 65 -7.33 -25.82 11.63
N VAL A 66 -7.80 -26.45 10.57
CA VAL A 66 -8.32 -27.82 10.59
C VAL A 66 -7.60 -28.59 9.50
N TYR A 67 -6.92 -29.68 9.90
CA TYR A 67 -6.20 -30.54 8.97
C TYR A 67 -7.10 -30.99 7.82
N GLY A 68 -6.59 -30.90 6.59
CA GLY A 68 -7.32 -31.22 5.36
C GLY A 68 -8.41 -30.21 4.95
N SER A 69 -8.85 -29.32 5.83
CA SER A 69 -9.87 -28.30 5.52
C SER A 69 -9.25 -26.93 5.26
N GLY A 70 -8.07 -26.66 5.82
CA GLY A 70 -7.33 -25.42 5.61
C GLY A 70 -7.21 -24.56 6.86
N SER A 71 -6.78 -23.33 6.67
CA SER A 71 -6.43 -22.38 7.74
C SER A 71 -7.08 -21.03 7.53
N LYS A 72 -7.58 -20.45 8.62
CA LYS A 72 -8.16 -19.12 8.71
C LYS A 72 -7.32 -18.26 9.65
N PHE A 73 -6.78 -17.17 9.14
CA PHE A 73 -6.01 -16.19 9.89
C PHE A 73 -6.88 -14.94 10.08
N THR A 74 -7.03 -14.47 11.32
CA THR A 74 -7.85 -13.30 11.65
C THR A 74 -7.00 -12.28 12.39
N ALA A 75 -6.69 -11.16 11.74
CA ALA A 75 -6.02 -10.01 12.34
C ALA A 75 -7.03 -8.94 12.73
N THR A 76 -6.82 -8.31 13.88
CA THR A 76 -7.68 -7.27 14.44
C THR A 76 -6.85 -6.08 14.87
N ILE A 77 -7.25 -4.87 14.46
CA ILE A 77 -6.53 -3.64 14.76
C ILE A 77 -7.57 -2.57 15.12
N ASP A 78 -7.32 -1.83 16.20
CA ASP A 78 -8.18 -0.73 16.63
C ASP A 78 -7.73 0.57 15.96
N GLN A 79 -8.55 1.06 15.02
CA GLN A 79 -8.25 2.26 14.26
C GLN A 79 -9.13 3.41 14.71
N ARG A 80 -8.53 4.60 14.86
CA ARG A 80 -9.30 5.83 15.14
C ARG A 80 -10.14 6.18 13.92
N ILE A 81 -11.45 6.33 14.11
CA ILE A 81 -12.31 6.87 13.07
C ILE A 81 -12.11 8.39 13.06
N LYS A 82 -11.47 8.92 12.02
CA LYS A 82 -11.73 10.30 11.62
C LYS A 82 -13.06 10.31 10.89
N LYS A 83 -14.06 11.02 11.44
CA LYS A 83 -15.20 11.41 10.64
C LYS A 83 -14.65 12.32 9.55
N VAL A 84 -14.81 11.89 8.30
CA VAL A 84 -14.71 12.80 7.17
C VAL A 84 -16.06 13.51 7.18
N ASP A 85 -16.18 14.56 7.98
CA ASP A 85 -17.39 15.37 7.95
C ASP A 85 -17.48 15.92 6.52
N ALA A 86 -18.53 15.54 5.80
CA ALA A 86 -18.85 16.16 4.52
C ALA A 86 -18.97 17.67 4.80
N MET A 87 -18.08 18.44 4.19
CA MET A 87 -17.98 19.89 4.38
C MET A 87 -19.35 20.52 4.12
N GLU A 88 -20.04 20.94 5.19
CA GLU A 88 -21.09 21.93 5.08
C GLU A 88 -20.41 23.27 4.81
N GLU A 89 -20.63 23.81 3.61
CA GLU A 89 -20.27 25.16 3.25
C GLU A 89 -20.96 26.14 4.20
N LYS A 90 -20.19 26.82 5.05
CA LYS A 90 -20.62 28.10 5.61
C LYS A 90 -19.51 29.14 5.48
N SER A 91 -19.97 30.23 4.88
CA SER A 91 -19.37 31.49 4.46
C SER A 91 -18.56 32.25 5.51
N ASP A 92 -17.57 32.98 4.99
CA ASP A 92 -17.00 34.24 5.46
C ASP A 92 -16.54 34.35 6.93
N LYS A 93 -15.21 34.26 7.13
CA LYS A 93 -14.40 35.38 7.63
C LYS A 93 -12.90 35.07 7.58
N GLN A 94 -12.15 36.08 7.13
CA GLN A 94 -10.71 36.09 6.93
C GLN A 94 -9.92 35.91 8.25
N VAL A 95 -9.03 34.90 8.30
CA VAL A 95 -7.80 34.93 9.11
C VAL A 95 -6.73 34.15 8.34
N GLN A 96 -5.60 34.80 8.09
CA GLN A 96 -4.39 34.20 7.53
C GLN A 96 -3.78 33.22 8.54
N THR A 97 -3.83 31.93 8.23
CA THR A 97 -2.93 30.92 8.82
C THR A 97 -2.51 29.97 7.71
N VAL A 98 -1.19 29.87 7.53
CA VAL A 98 -0.52 28.97 6.59
C VAL A 98 -0.68 27.54 7.14
N GLU A 99 -1.85 26.96 6.93
CA GLU A 99 -2.10 25.54 7.15
C GLU A 99 -2.28 24.90 5.79
N ALA A 100 -1.49 23.86 5.53
CA ALA A 100 -1.55 23.07 4.31
C ALA A 100 -2.92 22.40 4.24
N GLU A 101 -3.88 23.14 3.69
CA GLU A 101 -5.13 22.62 3.23
C GLU A 101 -4.80 21.59 2.14
N ALA A 102 -4.89 20.31 2.51
CA ALA A 102 -5.34 19.27 1.60
C ALA A 102 -6.80 19.57 1.21
N SER A 103 -7.05 20.78 0.70
CA SER A 103 -8.11 21.00 -0.25
C SER A 103 -7.93 19.91 -1.29
N LYS A 104 -9.03 19.31 -1.70
CA LYS A 104 -9.09 18.56 -2.94
C LYS A 104 -8.84 19.60 -4.04
N THR A 105 -7.60 20.07 -4.16
CA THR A 105 -7.14 20.92 -5.23
C THR A 105 -7.44 20.07 -6.44
N VAL A 106 -8.50 20.45 -7.15
CA VAL A 106 -8.79 19.84 -8.43
C VAL A 106 -7.64 20.31 -9.29
N ILE A 107 -6.60 19.47 -9.37
CA ILE A 107 -5.53 19.63 -10.32
C ILE A 107 -6.16 19.26 -11.67
N SER A 108 -7.05 20.10 -12.18
CA SER A 108 -7.72 19.86 -13.45
C SER A 108 -6.71 20.01 -14.58
N ASN A 109 -6.78 19.14 -15.57
CA ASN A 109 -6.04 19.22 -16.83
C ASN A 109 -4.51 19.10 -16.70
N LYS A 110 -4.00 18.48 -15.62
CA LYS A 110 -2.60 18.06 -15.59
C LYS A 110 -2.48 16.60 -16.02
N ARG A 111 -1.46 16.35 -16.82
CA ARG A 111 -1.01 15.01 -17.23
C ARG A 111 0.05 14.54 -16.24
N VAL A 112 -0.23 13.41 -15.59
CA VAL A 112 0.64 12.77 -14.62
C VAL A 112 1.13 11.46 -15.21
N VAL A 113 2.42 11.24 -15.14
CA VAL A 113 3.04 10.02 -15.64
C VAL A 113 3.43 9.13 -14.48
N ILE A 114 3.14 7.83 -14.60
CA ILE A 114 3.60 6.78 -13.69
C ILE A 114 4.52 5.84 -14.48
N ILE A 115 5.71 5.57 -13.96
CA ILE A 115 6.70 4.69 -14.56
C ILE A 115 7.08 3.61 -13.54
N ASP A 116 6.80 2.35 -13.87
CA ASP A 116 7.10 1.17 -13.03
C ASP A 116 7.14 -0.07 -13.93
N ASP A 117 8.13 -0.95 -13.76
CA ASP A 117 8.28 -2.16 -14.58
C ASP A 117 7.23 -3.25 -14.25
N ASN A 118 6.55 -3.10 -13.12
CA ASN A 118 5.49 -3.98 -12.67
C ASN A 118 4.10 -3.43 -13.01
N LYS A 119 3.43 -4.10 -13.96
CA LYS A 119 2.06 -3.78 -14.39
C LYS A 119 1.02 -3.74 -13.28
N LEU A 120 1.23 -4.46 -12.17
CA LEU A 120 0.31 -4.41 -11.03
C LEU A 120 0.44 -3.06 -10.30
N ASN A 121 1.67 -2.57 -10.12
CA ASN A 121 1.93 -1.28 -9.48
C ASN A 121 1.34 -0.14 -10.31
N LEU A 122 1.56 -0.16 -11.64
CA LEU A 122 0.94 0.80 -12.56
C LEU A 122 -0.58 0.86 -12.36
N LYS A 123 -1.26 -0.30 -12.39
CA LYS A 123 -2.72 -0.36 -12.19
C LYS A 123 -3.16 0.17 -10.83
N VAL A 124 -2.46 -0.18 -9.76
CA VAL A 124 -2.78 0.27 -8.40
C VAL A 124 -2.62 1.79 -8.31
N ALA A 125 -1.50 2.32 -8.77
CA ALA A 125 -1.20 3.75 -8.72
C ALA A 125 -2.18 4.57 -9.59
N SER A 126 -2.45 4.11 -10.82
CA SER A 126 -3.46 4.73 -11.70
C SER A 126 -4.84 4.70 -11.08
N LYS A 127 -5.22 3.62 -10.39
CA LYS A 127 -6.51 3.55 -9.69
C LYS A 127 -6.60 4.54 -8.54
N LEU A 128 -5.53 4.72 -7.77
CA LEU A 128 -5.46 5.74 -6.71
C LEU A 128 -5.60 7.15 -7.28
N LEU A 129 -4.96 7.40 -8.43
CA LEU A 129 -4.97 8.69 -9.11
C LEU A 129 -6.27 8.96 -9.91
N SER A 130 -7.04 7.93 -10.26
CA SER A 130 -8.32 8.07 -10.98
C SER A 130 -9.40 8.86 -10.23
N ASN A 131 -9.26 9.03 -8.91
CA ASN A 131 -10.17 9.84 -8.10
C ASN A 131 -9.95 11.35 -8.29
N TYR A 132 -8.85 11.73 -8.93
CA TYR A 132 -8.53 13.10 -9.31
C TYR A 132 -8.89 13.29 -10.79
N LYS A 133 -9.35 14.48 -11.17
CA LYS A 133 -9.67 14.84 -12.57
C LYS A 133 -8.39 15.11 -13.38
N ILE A 134 -7.46 14.16 -13.35
CA ILE A 134 -6.16 14.19 -14.04
C ILE A 134 -6.11 13.11 -15.11
N GLU A 135 -5.31 13.35 -16.12
CA GLU A 135 -4.96 12.34 -17.13
C GLU A 135 -3.73 11.59 -16.62
N VAL A 136 -3.83 10.27 -16.51
CA VAL A 136 -2.73 9.40 -16.08
C VAL A 136 -2.18 8.68 -17.30
N ILE A 137 -0.87 8.79 -17.52
CA ILE A 137 -0.12 8.08 -18.56
C ILE A 137 0.79 7.07 -17.86
N GLU A 138 0.83 5.84 -18.36
CA GLU A 138 1.61 4.75 -17.79
C GLU A 138 2.75 4.38 -18.73
N TYR A 139 3.94 4.17 -18.19
CA TYR A 139 5.07 3.55 -18.88
C TYR A 139 5.61 2.38 -18.07
N ASP A 140 6.03 1.32 -18.76
CA ASP A 140 6.68 0.15 -18.14
C ASP A 140 8.21 0.27 -18.10
N SER A 141 8.76 1.39 -18.57
CA SER A 141 10.19 1.69 -18.53
C SER A 141 10.45 3.19 -18.63
N GLY A 142 11.54 3.65 -18.02
CA GLY A 142 11.96 5.05 -18.12
C GLY A 142 12.33 5.48 -19.54
N GLN A 143 12.80 4.55 -20.37
CA GLN A 143 13.22 4.81 -21.74
C GLN A 143 12.06 5.27 -22.64
N ALA A 144 10.92 4.56 -22.58
CA ALA A 144 9.73 4.91 -23.36
C ALA A 144 9.19 6.31 -22.98
N CYS A 145 9.23 6.66 -21.69
CA CYS A 145 8.82 7.97 -21.23
C CYS A 145 9.77 9.09 -21.73
N ILE A 146 11.09 8.86 -21.69
CA ILE A 146 12.08 9.80 -22.22
C ILE A 146 11.87 10.02 -23.73
N GLU A 147 11.57 8.97 -24.49
CA GLU A 147 11.31 9.07 -25.92
C GLU A 147 10.12 9.98 -26.24
N ASP A 148 9.00 9.82 -25.53
CA ASP A 148 7.83 10.68 -25.71
C ASP A 148 8.11 12.14 -25.32
N ILE A 149 8.86 12.37 -24.22
CA ILE A 149 9.30 13.70 -23.82
C ILE A 149 10.15 14.35 -24.92
N ASN A 150 11.11 13.60 -25.48
CA ASN A 150 11.96 14.08 -26.57
C ASN A 150 11.17 14.35 -27.86
N ASN A 151 10.06 13.63 -28.08
CA ASN A 151 9.12 13.87 -29.17
C ASN A 151 8.22 15.11 -28.95
N GLY A 152 8.35 15.79 -27.80
CA GLY A 152 7.69 17.05 -27.50
C GLY A 152 6.54 16.95 -26.50
N GLU A 153 6.27 15.77 -25.95
CA GLU A 153 5.25 15.60 -24.92
C GLU A 153 5.67 16.31 -23.62
N LYS A 154 4.70 16.95 -22.96
CA LYS A 154 4.91 17.66 -21.69
C LYS A 154 3.98 17.15 -20.62
N TYR A 155 4.53 16.96 -19.43
CA TYR A 155 3.84 16.42 -18.27
C TYR A 155 4.00 17.35 -17.09
N GLY A 156 3.01 17.37 -16.21
CA GLY A 156 3.03 18.22 -15.01
C GLY A 156 3.67 17.55 -13.80
N LEU A 157 3.79 16.22 -13.82
CA LEU A 157 4.35 15.40 -12.75
C LEU A 157 4.79 14.05 -13.32
N LEU A 158 5.98 13.60 -12.91
CA LEU A 158 6.53 12.28 -13.18
C LEU A 158 6.68 11.52 -11.86
N LEU A 159 6.13 10.32 -11.78
CA LEU A 159 6.27 9.40 -10.66
C LEU A 159 6.97 8.14 -11.18
N ALA A 160 8.26 8.00 -10.90
CA ALA A 160 9.05 6.86 -11.37
C ALA A 160 9.46 5.96 -10.19
N ASP A 161 9.39 4.65 -10.38
CA ASP A 161 10.05 3.71 -9.50
C ASP A 161 11.58 3.87 -9.60
N GLU A 162 12.26 3.67 -8.49
CA GLU A 162 13.71 3.76 -8.44
C GLU A 162 14.37 2.51 -9.03
N MET A 163 13.78 1.33 -8.80
CA MET A 163 14.39 0.04 -9.13
C MET A 163 13.76 -0.59 -10.37
N MET A 164 14.03 -0.01 -11.53
CA MET A 164 13.62 -0.58 -12.82
C MET A 164 14.78 -1.25 -13.56
N PRO A 165 14.52 -2.24 -14.43
CA PRO A 165 15.52 -2.80 -15.33
C PRO A 165 16.11 -1.74 -16.26
N ILE A 166 17.38 -1.90 -16.63
CA ILE A 166 18.12 -1.09 -17.61
C ILE A 166 18.43 0.35 -17.13
N MET A 167 17.48 1.05 -16.51
CA MET A 167 17.62 2.44 -16.06
C MET A 167 16.85 2.67 -14.77
N SER A 168 17.49 3.21 -13.73
CA SER A 168 16.82 3.60 -12.49
C SER A 168 15.97 4.87 -12.67
N GLY A 169 15.04 5.09 -11.74
CA GLY A 169 14.28 6.35 -11.67
C GLY A 169 15.18 7.57 -11.55
N THR A 170 16.21 7.51 -10.69
CA THR A 170 17.23 8.57 -10.57
C THR A 170 18.00 8.83 -11.87
N ASP A 171 18.45 7.79 -12.56
CA ASP A 171 19.19 7.93 -13.83
C ASP A 171 18.31 8.56 -14.92
N MET A 172 17.03 8.15 -14.97
CA MET A 172 16.02 8.74 -15.87
C MET A 172 15.86 10.25 -15.59
N MET A 173 15.65 10.64 -14.33
CA MET A 173 15.49 12.05 -13.94
C MET A 173 16.74 12.88 -14.24
N LYS A 174 17.93 12.30 -14.08
CA LYS A 174 19.19 12.95 -14.44
C LYS A 174 19.27 13.23 -15.94
N LYS A 175 18.95 12.25 -16.79
CA LYS A 175 18.90 12.42 -18.26
C LYS A 175 17.93 13.51 -18.68
N LEU A 176 16.72 13.52 -18.10
CA LEU A 176 15.71 14.54 -18.39
C LEU A 176 16.20 15.95 -18.05
N LYS A 177 16.86 16.09 -16.89
CA LYS A 177 17.45 17.36 -16.46
C LYS A 177 18.58 17.81 -17.39
N GLU A 178 19.42 16.89 -17.87
CA GLU A 178 20.48 17.18 -18.84
C GLU A 178 19.91 17.60 -20.22
N SER A 179 18.76 17.06 -20.62
CA SER A 179 18.02 17.50 -21.82
C SER A 179 17.24 18.82 -21.66
N GLY A 180 17.25 19.43 -20.47
CA GLY A 180 16.56 20.69 -20.19
C GLY A 180 15.04 20.55 -20.01
N TYR A 181 14.57 19.37 -19.63
CA TYR A 181 13.18 19.12 -19.23
C TYR A 181 12.90 19.59 -17.79
#